data_AF-A0A166VMN9-F1
#
_entry.id   AF-A0A166VMN9-F1
#
_cell.length_a   1.000
_cell.length_b   1.000
_cell.length_c   1.000
_cell.angle_alpha   90.00
_cell.angle_beta   90.00
_cell.angle_gamma   90.00
#
_symmetry.space_group_name_H-M   'P 1'
#
loop_
_entity.id
_entity.type
_entity.pdbx_description
1 polymer ?
#
loop_
_entity_poly.entity_id
_entity_poly.type
_entity_poly.pdbx_seq_one_letter_code
_entity_poly.pdbx_strand_id
1 'polypeptide(L)'
;MISVHREYCLSGDKNLHAHVEVYPTGTLDVDIVELHEHHTTEFNNIKYEHNGADIALTGKEGAVTWQVILKERDARELSHLIADANEEYEILMRDLG
;
A
#
# COMPACT_ATOMS: atom_id res chain seq x y z
N MET A 1 -13.16 -12.15 5.68
CA MET A 1 -12.10 -11.14 5.49
C MET A 1 -12.39 -10.42 4.19
N ILE A 2 -12.48 -9.10 4.23
CA ILE A 2 -12.72 -8.28 3.04
C ILE A 2 -11.39 -7.56 2.79
N SER A 3 -10.69 -7.86 1.69
CA SER A 3 -9.52 -7.06 1.27
C SER A 3 -10.01 -5.69 0.78
N VAL A 4 -9.26 -4.64 1.11
CA VAL A 4 -9.58 -3.30 0.62
C VAL A 4 -8.80 -3.04 -0.65
N HIS A 5 -9.54 -2.86 -1.73
CA HIS A 5 -9.00 -2.55 -3.02
C HIS A 5 -9.07 -1.05 -3.32
N ARG A 6 -7.97 -0.52 -3.83
CA ARG A 6 -7.82 0.89 -4.20
C ARG A 6 -7.00 1.04 -5.47
N GLU A 7 -7.37 2.02 -6.27
CA GLU A 7 -6.64 2.37 -7.48
C GLU A 7 -6.09 3.78 -7.30
N TYR A 8 -4.78 3.95 -7.50
CA TYR A 8 -4.09 5.22 -7.36
C TYR A 8 -3.38 5.58 -8.67
N CYS A 9 -3.40 6.87 -9.02
CA CYS A 9 -2.59 7.37 -10.12
C CYS A 9 -1.19 7.70 -9.62
N LEU A 10 -0.15 7.14 -10.22
CA LEU A 10 1.23 7.45 -9.87
C LEU A 10 1.59 8.88 -10.29
N SER A 11 2.24 9.65 -9.41
CA SER A 11 2.62 11.04 -9.68
C SER A 11 3.80 11.19 -10.66
N GLY A 12 4.49 10.09 -11.00
CA GLY A 12 5.66 10.10 -11.89
C GLY A 12 5.33 10.05 -13.37
N ASP A 13 4.31 9.29 -13.76
CA ASP A 13 3.93 9.07 -15.15
C ASP A 13 2.42 9.21 -15.30
N LYS A 14 2.01 10.07 -16.25
CA LYS A 14 0.61 10.52 -16.39
C LYS A 14 -0.41 9.43 -16.74
N ASN A 15 0.02 8.19 -16.94
CA ASN A 15 -0.83 7.06 -17.31
C ASN A 15 -0.34 5.77 -16.63
N LEU A 16 0.10 5.82 -15.37
CA LEU A 16 0.32 4.61 -14.58
C LEU A 16 -0.69 4.56 -13.44
N HIS A 17 -1.47 3.48 -13.40
CA HIS A 17 -2.36 3.16 -12.31
C HIS A 17 -1.73 2.07 -11.45
N ALA A 18 -1.56 2.37 -10.16
CA ALA A 18 -1.19 1.40 -9.16
C ALA A 18 -2.46 0.89 -8.49
N HIS A 19 -2.70 -0.39 -8.70
CA HIS A 19 -3.78 -1.14 -8.12
C HIS A 19 -3.30 -1.75 -6.81
N VAL A 20 -3.80 -1.20 -5.71
CA VAL A 20 -3.34 -1.52 -4.37
C VAL A 20 -4.40 -2.34 -3.65
N GLU A 21 -4.02 -3.52 -3.19
CA GLU A 21 -4.88 -4.38 -2.39
C GLU A 21 -4.30 -4.51 -0.98
N VAL A 22 -5.04 -3.98 -0.01
CA VAL A 22 -4.72 -4.02 1.41
C VAL A 22 -5.35 -5.28 2.00
N TYR A 23 -4.51 -6.23 2.39
CA TYR A 23 -4.96 -7.44 3.06
C TYR A 23 -4.94 -7.26 4.58
N PRO A 24 -6.05 -7.50 5.29
CA PRO A 24 -6.11 -7.44 6.75
C PRO A 24 -5.31 -8.57 7.44
N THR A 25 -4.53 -9.34 6.68
CA THR A 25 -3.52 -10.28 7.16
C THR A 25 -2.15 -9.62 7.41
N GLY A 26 -1.99 -8.33 7.10
CA GLY A 26 -0.73 -7.60 7.30
C GLY A 26 0.11 -7.41 6.04
N THR A 27 -0.46 -7.64 4.86
CA THR A 27 0.23 -7.55 3.56
C THR A 27 -0.45 -6.56 2.62
N LEU A 28 0.35 -5.92 1.80
CA LEU A 28 -0.06 -5.00 0.76
C LEU A 28 0.38 -5.57 -0.58
N ASP A 29 -0.53 -5.57 -1.53
CA ASP A 29 -0.26 -5.93 -2.91
C ASP A 29 -0.39 -4.69 -3.80
N VAL A 30 0.52 -4.54 -4.76
CA VAL A 30 0.57 -3.40 -5.67
C VAL A 30 0.81 -3.91 -7.09
N ASP A 31 -0.20 -3.78 -7.94
CA ASP A 31 -0.16 -4.17 -9.34
C ASP A 31 -0.19 -2.92 -10.24
N ILE A 32 0.80 -2.76 -11.10
CA ILE A 32 0.91 -1.67 -12.07
C ILE A 32 0.52 -2.24 -13.43
N VAL A 33 -0.76 -2.11 -13.78
CA VAL A 33 -1.39 -2.76 -14.94
C VAL A 33 -0.67 -2.42 -16.24
N GLU A 34 -0.24 -1.18 -16.40
CA GLU A 34 0.43 -0.68 -17.59
C GLU A 34 1.85 -1.22 -17.77
N LEU A 35 2.53 -1.54 -16.66
CA LEU A 35 3.87 -2.14 -16.68
C LEU A 35 3.83 -3.67 -16.56
N HIS A 36 2.65 -4.25 -16.28
CA HIS A 36 2.49 -5.66 -15.87
C HIS A 36 3.45 -6.04 -14.73
N GLU A 37 3.66 -5.11 -13.80
CA GLU A 37 4.48 -5.32 -12.62
C GLU A 37 3.59 -5.56 -11.41
N HIS A 38 3.92 -6.59 -10.65
CA HIS A 38 3.21 -6.97 -9.45
C HIS A 38 4.19 -7.04 -8.30
N HIS A 39 3.83 -6.43 -7.18
CA HIS A 39 4.68 -6.28 -6.03
C HIS A 39 3.91 -6.54 -4.75
N THR A 40 4.40 -7.46 -3.93
CA THR A 40 3.83 -7.71 -2.61
C THR A 40 4.79 -7.27 -1.50
N THR A 41 4.28 -6.68 -0.42
CA THR A 41 5.07 -6.31 0.75
C THR A 41 4.28 -6.48 2.04
N GLU A 42 4.94 -6.79 3.14
CA GLU A 42 4.32 -6.75 4.46
C GLU A 42 4.22 -5.31 4.96
N PHE A 43 3.20 -4.99 5.77
CA PHE A 43 3.03 -3.64 6.34
C PHE A 43 4.25 -3.16 7.13
N ASN A 44 4.93 -4.08 7.84
CA ASN A 44 6.17 -3.79 8.56
C ASN A 44 7.34 -3.38 7.66
N ASN A 45 7.29 -3.76 6.38
CA ASN A 45 8.32 -3.46 5.39
C ASN A 45 8.00 -2.22 4.54
N ILE A 46 6.82 -1.63 4.73
CA ILE A 46 6.41 -0.41 4.03
C ILE A 46 7.06 0.81 4.68
N LYS A 47 7.58 1.70 3.84
CA LYS A 47 8.07 3.02 4.25
C LYS A 47 7.43 4.10 3.41
N TYR A 48 7.10 5.20 4.07
CA TYR A 48 6.59 6.41 3.44
C TYR A 48 7.64 7.49 3.58
N GLU A 49 8.11 8.02 2.46
CA GLU A 49 9.08 9.11 2.42
C GLU A 49 8.50 10.29 1.65
N HIS A 50 8.66 11.50 2.19
CA HIS A 50 8.22 12.71 1.51
C HIS A 50 9.12 12.99 0.30
N ASN A 51 8.54 13.01 -0.89
CA ASN A 51 9.21 13.33 -2.14
C ASN A 51 8.67 14.64 -2.72
N GLY A 52 9.04 15.76 -2.10
CA GLY A 52 8.54 17.09 -2.47
C GLY A 52 7.07 17.27 -2.06
N ALA A 53 6.18 17.37 -3.05
CA ALA A 53 4.72 17.47 -2.83
C ALA A 53 4.00 16.11 -2.87
N ASP A 54 4.74 15.06 -3.22
CA ASP A 54 4.27 13.69 -3.32
C ASP A 54 4.89 12.83 -2.21
N ILE A 55 4.42 11.61 -2.06
CA ILE A 55 4.91 10.62 -1.10
C ILE A 55 5.42 9.42 -1.88
N ALA A 56 6.69 9.06 -1.64
CA ALA A 56 7.26 7.83 -2.12
C ALA A 56 6.91 6.69 -1.15
N LEU A 57 6.12 5.74 -1.62
CA LEU A 57 5.83 4.49 -0.96
C LEU A 57 6.89 3.47 -1.39
N THR A 58 7.70 3.02 -0.44
CA THR A 58 8.73 2.01 -0.68
C THR A 58 8.34 0.73 0.02
N GLY A 59 8.23 -0.37 -0.73
CA GLY A 59 7.97 -1.71 -0.21
C GLY A 59 9.16 -2.64 -0.42
N LYS A 60 9.20 -3.72 0.34
CA LYS A 60 10.26 -4.73 0.23
C LYS A 60 9.67 -6.13 0.09
N GLU A 61 10.00 -6.77 -1.03
CA GLU A 61 9.64 -8.13 -1.36
C GLU A 61 10.91 -9.00 -1.32
N GLY A 62 11.19 -9.59 -0.15
CA GLY A 62 12.40 -10.40 0.04
C GLY A 62 13.69 -9.60 -0.16
N ALA A 63 14.35 -9.75 -1.32
CA ALA A 63 15.56 -9.02 -1.69
C ALA A 63 15.30 -7.85 -2.66
N VAL A 64 14.09 -7.76 -3.23
CA VAL A 64 13.70 -6.72 -4.17
C VAL A 64 13.03 -5.59 -3.40
N THR A 65 13.48 -4.36 -3.65
CA THR A 65 12.84 -3.16 -3.12
C THR A 65 12.15 -2.47 -4.28
N TRP A 66 10.86 -2.20 -4.13
CA TRP A 66 10.08 -1.45 -5.10
C TRP A 66 9.66 -0.12 -4.50
N GLN A 67 9.46 0.87 -5.36
CA GLN A 67 9.06 2.19 -4.96
C GLN A 67 8.04 2.74 -5.94
N VAL A 68 6.95 3.30 -5.42
CA VAL A 68 5.95 4.01 -6.20
C VAL A 68 5.76 5.41 -5.62
N ILE A 69 5.55 6.39 -6.50
CA ILE A 69 5.31 7.77 -6.07
C ILE A 69 3.81 8.04 -6.16
N LEU A 70 3.20 8.30 -5.02
CA LEU A 70 1.79 8.61 -4.85
C LEU A 70 1.63 10.08 -4.49
N LYS A 71 0.47 10.66 -4.78
CA LYS A 71 0.15 11.99 -4.24
C LYS A 71 0.04 11.92 -2.72
N GLU A 72 0.34 13.03 -2.05
CA GLU A 72 0.20 13.12 -0.58
C GLU A 72 -1.19 12.67 -0.10
N ARG A 73 -2.25 13.07 -0.81
CA ARG A 73 -3.61 12.68 -0.51
C ARG A 73 -3.80 11.16 -0.58
N ASP A 74 -3.30 10.54 -1.63
CA ASP A 74 -3.48 9.12 -1.93
C ASP A 74 -2.67 8.26 -0.96
N ALA A 75 -1.42 8.64 -0.70
CA ALA A 75 -0.57 7.98 0.28
C ALA A 75 -1.12 8.08 1.71
N ARG A 76 -1.71 9.22 2.06
CA ARG A 76 -2.35 9.41 3.37
C ARG A 76 -3.60 8.56 3.51
N GLU A 77 -4.40 8.45 2.46
CA GLU A 77 -5.55 7.54 2.43
C GLU A 77 -5.09 6.09 2.59
N LEU A 78 -4.08 5.65 1.82
CA LEU A 78 -3.52 4.30 1.91
C LEU A 78 -2.98 4.00 3.31
N SER A 79 -2.24 4.93 3.91
CA SER A 79 -1.72 4.76 5.26
C SER A 79 -2.85 4.60 6.28
N HIS A 80 -3.96 5.32 6.11
CA HIS A 80 -5.13 5.17 6.95
C HIS A 80 -5.80 3.82 6.76
N LEU A 81 -5.93 3.32 5.53
CA LEU A 81 -6.49 2.00 5.24
C LEU A 81 -5.65 0.86 5.83
N ILE A 82 -4.32 0.97 5.76
CA ILE A 82 -3.42 -0.02 6.38
C ILE A 82 -3.56 0.00 7.90
N ALA A 83 -3.63 1.20 8.51
CA ALA A 83 -3.83 1.34 9.94
C ALA A 83 -5.19 0.78 10.40
N ASP A 84 -6.26 1.06 9.65
CA ASP A 84 -7.62 0.56 9.90
C ASP A 84 -7.67 -0.98 9.77
N ALA A 85 -7.09 -1.54 8.71
CA ALA A 85 -6.99 -2.98 8.52
C ALA A 85 -6.19 -3.67 9.64
N ASN A 86 -5.15 -3.01 10.16
CA ASN A 86 -4.36 -3.51 11.27
C ASN A 86 -5.10 -3.37 12.63
N GLU A 87 -5.84 -2.30 12.84
CA GLU A 87 -6.68 -2.11 14.04
C GLU A 87 -7.85 -3.11 14.07
N GLU A 88 -8.52 -3.34 12.95
CA GLU A 88 -9.55 -4.38 12.82
C GLU A 88 -9.00 -5.78 13.13
N TYR A 89 -7.75 -6.06 12.72
CA TYR A 89 -7.05 -7.30 13.08
C TYR A 89 -6.79 -7.40 14.60
N GLU A 90 -6.39 -6.31 15.24
CA GLU A 90 -6.21 -6.27 16.70
C GLU A 90 -7.54 -6.40 17.46
N ILE A 91 -8.62 -5.80 16.97
CA ILE A 91 -9.98 -5.94 17.54
C ILE A 91 -10.46 -7.38 17.43
N LEU A 92 -10.31 -8.02 16.26
CA LEU A 92 -10.65 -9.42 16.04
C LEU A 92 -9.90 -10.37 16.98
N MET A 93 -8.63 -10.10 17.28
CA MET A 93 -7.85 -10.87 18.26
C MET A 93 -8.27 -10.60 19.71
N ARG A 94 -8.85 -9.42 19.99
CA ARG A 94 -9.28 -9.03 21.33
C ARG A 94 -10.64 -9.58 21.72
N ASP A 95 -11.56 -9.77 20.76
CA ASP A 95 -12.89 -10.34 20.98
C ASP A 95 -12.85 -11.88 21.19
N LEU A 96 -11.74 -12.53 20.83
CA LEU A 96 -11.51 -13.95 21.05
C LEU A 96 -10.89 -14.28 22.43
N GLY A 97 -10.72 -13.28 23.30
CA GLY A 97 -10.09 -13.38 24.62
C GLY A 97 -11.07 -13.45 25.79
#